data_AF-A0A7C1GRC7-F1
#
_entry.id   AF-A0A7C1GRC7-F1
#
_cell.length_a   1.000
_cell.length_b   1.000
_cell.length_c   1.000
_cell.angle_alpha   90.00
_cell.angle_beta   90.00
_cell.angle_gamma   90.00
#
_symmetry.space_group_name_H-M   'P 1'
#
loop_
_entity.id
_entity.type
_entity.pdbx_description
1 polymer ?
#
loop_
_entity_poly.entity_id
_entity_poly.type
_entity_poly.pdbx_seq_one_letter_code
_entity_poly.pdbx_strand_id
1 'polypeptide(L)'
;IIKREWSTEILEAAGIPSEMMPEPVNSTSVVGEVTAEASSQSGLCQGTPVVMGGGDVACAAAGAGAVTEGVSYVCLGSAAWMGFFSRKPVLDYESKLVNYCHVVPGGYALQYQMTGAGICYQWLRDTIYRYRALEDHSTERTDDFEMMNVEANKSGVGSNKLIFLPYMRGIWAGKTNPDARGVLFGLNLSNNVGDIYRSAIEGMAFGIKEIMDSFDNLGYSSKQVTVIGGCAKSKLWRQLIADITGREVLCPAVIREAGSLGASIAAAIGVGMIDSLDDTKKIIEIVDVSYPNEENHTKYQKYYNVFLETKSRFNDLFEKLANIE
;
A
#
# COMPACT_ATOMS: atom_id res chain seq x y z
N ILE A 1 -10.52 20.71 1.89
CA ILE A 1 -11.04 19.31 1.89
C ILE A 1 -12.42 19.16 2.55
N ILE A 2 -12.68 19.72 3.75
CA ILE A 2 -13.99 19.61 4.44
C ILE A 2 -15.13 20.18 3.58
N LYS A 3 -14.96 21.40 3.05
CA LYS A 3 -15.91 22.06 2.15
C LYS A 3 -15.96 21.43 0.75
N ARG A 4 -15.00 20.58 0.40
CA ARG A 4 -14.82 19.99 -0.94
C ARG A 4 -14.69 21.00 -2.09
N GLU A 5 -14.24 22.21 -1.77
CA GLU A 5 -13.99 23.30 -2.70
C GLU A 5 -12.50 23.67 -2.70
N TRP A 6 -12.07 24.42 -3.71
CA TRP A 6 -10.76 25.04 -3.73
C TRP A 6 -10.62 26.06 -2.60
N SER A 7 -9.47 26.05 -1.93
CA SER A 7 -9.18 27.01 -0.87
C SER A 7 -8.68 28.31 -1.47
N THR A 8 -9.46 29.38 -1.37
CA THR A 8 -9.05 30.72 -1.82
C THR A 8 -7.74 31.16 -1.18
N GLU A 9 -7.55 30.91 0.12
CA GLU A 9 -6.33 31.25 0.85
C GLU A 9 -5.08 30.56 0.28
N ILE A 10 -5.19 29.28 -0.09
CA ILE A 10 -4.07 28.53 -0.66
C ILE A 10 -3.78 29.00 -2.10
N LEU A 11 -4.84 29.25 -2.88
CA LEU A 11 -4.70 29.76 -4.24
C LEU A 11 -4.05 31.15 -4.27
N GLU A 12 -4.48 32.05 -3.39
CA GLU A 12 -3.89 33.39 -3.23
C GLU A 12 -2.43 33.30 -2.81
N ALA A 13 -2.08 32.46 -1.84
CA ALA A 13 -0.70 32.25 -1.42
C ALA A 13 0.19 31.68 -2.54
N ALA A 14 -0.37 30.85 -3.43
CA ALA A 14 0.32 30.30 -4.58
C ALA A 14 0.34 31.24 -5.80
N GLY A 15 -0.39 32.36 -5.77
CA GLY A 15 -0.55 33.28 -6.91
C GLY A 15 -1.36 32.68 -8.07
N ILE A 16 -2.27 31.74 -7.79
CA ILE A 16 -3.09 31.06 -8.79
C ILE A 16 -4.51 31.67 -8.81
N PRO A 17 -4.97 32.23 -9.94
CA PRO A 17 -6.34 32.72 -10.07
C PRO A 17 -7.37 31.59 -9.95
N SER A 18 -8.48 31.81 -9.25
CA SER A 18 -9.48 30.78 -8.98
C SER A 18 -10.22 30.32 -10.23
N GLU A 19 -10.34 31.19 -11.24
CA GLU A 19 -10.94 30.89 -12.55
C GLU A 19 -10.13 29.87 -13.37
N MET A 20 -8.86 29.62 -13.02
CA MET A 20 -8.06 28.56 -13.66
C MET A 20 -8.39 27.17 -13.11
N MET A 21 -9.10 27.09 -11.99
CA MET A 21 -9.37 25.83 -11.32
C MET A 21 -10.69 25.22 -11.84
N PRO A 22 -10.72 23.92 -12.21
CA PRO A 22 -11.94 23.28 -12.65
C PRO A 22 -12.93 23.12 -11.49
N GLU A 23 -14.23 23.11 -11.77
CA GLU A 23 -15.26 22.86 -10.75
C GLU A 23 -15.09 21.44 -10.17
N PRO A 24 -14.92 21.28 -8.84
CA PRO A 24 -14.87 19.96 -8.21
C PRO A 24 -16.23 19.27 -8.26
N VAL A 25 -16.28 18.05 -8.80
CA VAL A 25 -17.49 17.22 -8.83
C VAL A 25 -17.27 15.89 -8.11
N ASN A 26 -18.36 15.18 -7.80
CA ASN A 26 -18.26 13.86 -7.18
C ASN A 26 -17.67 12.84 -8.16
N SER A 27 -16.94 11.85 -7.64
CA SER A 27 -16.33 10.81 -8.46
C SER A 27 -17.33 9.96 -9.25
N THR A 28 -18.58 9.90 -8.80
CA THR A 28 -19.67 9.17 -9.46
C THR A 28 -20.49 10.06 -10.39
N SER A 29 -20.17 11.34 -10.54
CA SER A 29 -20.92 12.23 -11.44
C SER A 29 -20.60 11.91 -12.90
N VAL A 30 -21.63 11.79 -13.73
CA VAL A 30 -21.49 11.84 -15.20
C VAL A 30 -21.11 13.26 -15.58
N VAL A 31 -19.94 13.45 -16.18
CA VAL A 31 -19.38 14.76 -16.54
C VAL A 31 -19.52 15.07 -18.03
N GLY A 32 -20.02 14.12 -18.81
CA GLY A 32 -20.28 14.29 -20.23
C GLY A 32 -20.46 12.94 -20.92
N GLU A 33 -20.26 12.94 -22.22
CA GLU A 33 -20.36 11.77 -23.08
C GLU A 33 -19.21 11.74 -24.08
N VAL A 34 -18.87 10.55 -24.57
CA VAL A 34 -17.87 10.37 -25.63
C VAL A 34 -18.31 11.13 -26.89
N THR A 35 -17.50 12.09 -27.32
CA THR A 35 -17.74 12.87 -28.54
C THR A 35 -17.47 12.06 -29.81
N ALA A 36 -17.92 12.55 -30.97
CA ALA A 36 -17.61 11.92 -32.26
C ALA A 36 -16.09 11.84 -32.51
N GLU A 37 -15.35 12.90 -32.16
CA GLU A 37 -13.89 12.93 -32.28
C GLU A 37 -13.23 11.87 -31.36
N ALA A 38 -13.59 11.86 -30.07
CA ALA A 38 -13.05 10.89 -29.12
C ALA A 38 -13.41 9.44 -29.50
N SER A 39 -14.61 9.22 -30.02
CA SER A 39 -15.05 7.92 -30.56
C SER A 39 -14.13 7.45 -31.70
N SER A 40 -13.82 8.33 -32.65
CA SER A 40 -12.95 8.00 -33.79
C SER A 40 -11.52 7.64 -33.38
N GLN A 41 -11.01 8.20 -32.29
CA GLN A 41 -9.64 7.98 -31.80
C GLN A 41 -9.52 6.77 -30.88
N SER A 42 -10.55 6.49 -30.08
CA SER A 42 -10.51 5.46 -29.03
C SER A 42 -11.21 4.15 -29.41
N GLY A 43 -12.12 4.19 -30.38
CA GLY A 43 -13.01 3.07 -30.72
C GLY A 43 -14.20 2.92 -29.77
N LEU A 44 -14.36 3.81 -28.77
CA LEU A 44 -15.54 3.84 -27.90
C LEU A 44 -16.76 4.39 -28.67
N CYS A 45 -17.97 3.94 -28.34
CA CYS A 45 -19.19 4.44 -28.96
C CYS A 45 -19.45 5.91 -28.59
N GLN A 46 -19.74 6.75 -29.58
CA GLN A 46 -20.23 8.12 -29.35
C GLN A 46 -21.50 8.07 -28.47
N GLY A 47 -21.62 9.02 -27.53
CA GLY A 47 -22.73 9.07 -26.58
C GLY A 47 -22.57 8.18 -25.35
N THR A 48 -21.47 7.41 -25.25
CA THR A 48 -21.19 6.64 -24.02
C THR A 48 -20.97 7.62 -22.86
N PRO A 49 -21.67 7.48 -21.72
CA PRO A 49 -21.46 8.34 -20.56
C PRO A 49 -20.02 8.29 -20.04
N VAL A 50 -19.48 9.46 -19.70
CA VAL A 50 -18.16 9.62 -19.09
C VAL A 50 -18.38 10.05 -17.64
N VAL A 51 -17.92 9.22 -16.71
CA VAL A 51 -17.99 9.49 -15.26
C VAL A 51 -16.65 10.03 -14.78
N MET A 52 -16.67 11.00 -13.85
CA MET A 52 -15.48 11.70 -13.36
C MET A 52 -14.36 10.75 -12.90
N GLY A 53 -14.73 9.69 -12.18
CA GLY A 53 -13.76 8.79 -11.56
C GLY A 53 -13.06 9.43 -10.36
N GLY A 54 -11.93 8.87 -9.95
CA GLY A 54 -11.18 9.36 -8.79
C GLY A 54 -9.69 9.22 -8.97
N GLY A 55 -8.94 9.79 -8.02
CA GLY A 55 -7.51 9.54 -7.93
C GLY A 55 -7.21 8.05 -7.74
N ASP A 56 -6.06 7.62 -8.22
CA ASP A 56 -5.60 6.22 -8.19
C ASP A 56 -5.72 5.58 -6.81
N VAL A 57 -5.33 6.29 -5.74
CA VAL A 57 -5.42 5.83 -4.36
C VAL A 57 -6.86 5.62 -3.91
N ALA A 58 -7.76 6.56 -4.21
CA ALA A 58 -9.18 6.45 -3.86
C ALA A 58 -9.89 5.34 -4.65
N CYS A 59 -9.53 5.16 -5.92
CA CYS A 59 -10.02 4.06 -6.73
C CYS A 59 -9.47 2.72 -6.24
N ALA A 60 -8.18 2.61 -5.90
CA ALA A 60 -7.60 1.39 -5.36
C ALA A 60 -8.24 1.00 -4.01
N ALA A 61 -8.54 1.97 -3.14
CA ALA A 61 -9.28 1.74 -1.91
C ALA A 61 -10.66 1.12 -2.17
N ALA A 62 -11.42 1.70 -3.11
CA ALA A 62 -12.71 1.15 -3.51
C ALA A 62 -12.61 -0.25 -4.12
N GLY A 63 -11.67 -0.48 -5.04
CA GLY A 63 -11.47 -1.80 -5.64
C GLY A 63 -10.94 -2.85 -4.66
N ALA A 64 -10.33 -2.44 -3.55
CA ALA A 64 -9.96 -3.32 -2.42
C ALA A 64 -11.12 -3.54 -1.43
N GLY A 65 -12.27 -2.90 -1.63
CA GLY A 65 -13.46 -3.04 -0.80
C GLY A 65 -13.49 -2.11 0.41
N ALA A 66 -12.52 -1.19 0.53
CA ALA A 66 -12.48 -0.19 1.59
C ALA A 66 -13.48 0.95 1.30
N VAL A 67 -14.78 0.65 1.32
CA VAL A 67 -15.88 1.59 1.02
C VAL A 67 -16.76 1.92 2.24
N THR A 68 -16.52 1.25 3.36
CA THR A 68 -17.24 1.44 4.64
C THR A 68 -16.26 1.53 5.81
N GLU A 69 -16.68 2.16 6.91
CA GLU A 69 -15.83 2.32 8.10
C GLU A 69 -15.39 0.97 8.67
N GLY A 70 -14.20 0.94 9.26
CA GLY A 70 -13.60 -0.27 9.81
C GLY A 70 -13.02 -1.23 8.75
N VAL A 71 -13.06 -0.88 7.46
CA VAL A 71 -12.37 -1.64 6.41
C VAL A 71 -11.04 -0.96 6.08
N SER A 72 -9.97 -1.74 6.15
CA SER A 72 -8.61 -1.33 5.81
C SER A 72 -8.08 -2.07 4.60
N TYR A 73 -7.17 -1.46 3.88
CA TYR A 73 -6.46 -2.13 2.78
C TYR A 73 -5.00 -1.72 2.74
N VAL A 74 -4.19 -2.57 2.12
CA VAL A 74 -2.79 -2.29 1.78
C VAL A 74 -2.56 -2.63 0.32
N CYS A 75 -2.14 -1.66 -0.47
CA CYS A 75 -1.61 -1.87 -1.80
C CYS A 75 -0.10 -2.07 -1.73
N LEU A 76 0.35 -3.31 -1.94
CA LEU A 76 1.75 -3.71 -1.94
C LEU A 76 2.31 -3.78 -3.36
N GLY A 77 2.77 -2.64 -3.85
CA GLY A 77 3.55 -2.50 -5.07
C GLY A 77 5.01 -2.18 -4.76
N SER A 78 5.66 -1.42 -5.66
CA SER A 78 7.02 -0.90 -5.45
C SER A 78 7.15 -0.12 -4.14
N ALA A 79 6.16 0.73 -3.87
CA ALA A 79 5.87 1.31 -2.57
C ALA A 79 4.60 0.65 -2.01
N ALA A 80 4.37 0.78 -0.70
CA ALA A 80 3.13 0.38 -0.08
C ALA A 80 2.28 1.59 0.28
N TRP A 81 0.99 1.49 -0.03
CA TRP A 81 -0.02 2.44 0.40
C TRP A 81 -1.01 1.71 1.28
N MET A 82 -1.22 2.21 2.50
CA MET A 82 -2.17 1.64 3.43
C MET A 82 -3.17 2.69 3.84
N GLY A 83 -4.44 2.32 3.81
CA GLY A 83 -5.49 3.25 4.14
C GLY A 83 -6.74 2.65 4.74
N PHE A 84 -7.56 3.56 5.24
CA PHE A 84 -8.88 3.31 5.79
C PHE A 84 -9.91 4.18 5.10
N PHE A 85 -11.12 3.67 4.98
CA PHE A 85 -12.27 4.49 4.70
C PHE A 85 -12.72 5.22 5.96
N SER A 86 -13.08 6.50 5.83
CA SER A 86 -13.68 7.30 6.91
C SER A 86 -14.76 8.24 6.39
N ARG A 87 -15.78 8.53 7.21
CA ARG A 87 -16.75 9.62 6.95
C ARG A 87 -16.25 10.99 7.38
N LYS A 88 -15.12 11.06 8.09
CA LYS A 88 -14.53 12.31 8.58
C LYS A 88 -13.03 12.37 8.25
N PRO A 89 -12.50 13.53 7.85
CA PRO A 89 -11.07 13.66 7.69
C PRO A 89 -10.38 13.68 9.06
N VAL A 90 -9.13 13.23 9.10
CA VAL A 90 -8.25 13.39 10.26
C VAL A 90 -7.44 14.67 10.07
N LEU A 91 -7.60 15.64 10.97
CA LEU A 91 -6.93 16.94 10.89
C LEU A 91 -5.74 17.05 11.84
N ASP A 92 -5.17 15.92 12.24
CA ASP A 92 -3.98 15.86 13.09
C ASP A 92 -2.72 16.02 12.23
N TYR A 93 -2.11 17.21 12.28
CA TYR A 93 -0.88 17.50 11.53
C TYR A 93 0.32 16.68 12.02
N GLU A 94 0.37 16.30 13.29
CA GLU A 94 1.47 15.52 13.85
C GLU A 94 1.47 14.08 13.32
N SER A 95 0.28 13.55 13.04
CA SER A 95 0.13 12.24 12.40
C SER A 95 0.80 12.19 11.01
N LYS A 96 0.84 13.31 10.29
CA LYS A 96 1.25 13.37 8.85
C LYS A 96 0.43 12.44 7.94
N LEU A 97 -0.75 12.06 8.38
CA LEU A 97 -1.70 11.28 7.59
C LEU A 97 -2.24 12.13 6.44
N VAL A 98 -2.34 11.53 5.26
CA VAL A 98 -2.90 12.22 4.09
C VAL A 98 -4.38 11.88 3.96
N ASN A 99 -5.20 12.91 3.76
CA ASN A 99 -6.63 12.76 3.51
C ASN A 99 -6.89 12.95 2.01
N TYR A 100 -7.42 11.93 1.34
CA TYR A 100 -7.98 12.06 0.00
C TYR A 100 -9.50 12.00 0.04
N CYS A 101 -10.16 12.65 -0.92
CA CYS A 101 -11.57 12.37 -1.18
C CYS A 101 -11.71 10.94 -1.71
N HIS A 102 -12.58 10.15 -1.08
CA HIS A 102 -12.88 8.80 -1.57
C HIS A 102 -13.78 8.90 -2.81
N VAL A 103 -13.79 7.84 -3.65
CA VAL A 103 -14.79 7.72 -4.73
C VAL A 103 -16.22 7.58 -4.20
N VAL A 104 -16.37 7.25 -2.91
CA VAL A 104 -17.65 7.19 -2.20
C VAL A 104 -18.03 8.63 -1.88
N PRO A 105 -19.19 9.13 -2.35
CA PRO A 105 -19.64 10.48 -2.03
C PRO A 105 -19.63 10.75 -0.51
N GLY A 106 -19.04 11.88 -0.12
CA GLY A 106 -18.89 12.26 1.29
C GLY A 106 -17.82 11.47 2.08
N GLY A 107 -17.22 10.44 1.51
CA GLY A 107 -16.16 9.65 2.14
C GLY A 107 -14.75 10.23 1.95
N TYR A 108 -13.84 9.80 2.82
CA TYR A 108 -12.41 10.10 2.79
C TYR A 108 -11.61 8.80 2.76
N ALA A 109 -10.55 8.77 1.96
CA ALA A 109 -9.51 7.75 2.00
C ALA A 109 -8.36 8.29 2.85
N LEU A 110 -8.24 7.79 4.07
CA LEU A 110 -7.13 8.10 4.97
C LEU A 110 -5.92 7.27 4.57
N GLN A 111 -4.73 7.86 4.46
CA GLN A 111 -3.57 7.19 3.86
C GLN A 111 -2.27 7.44 4.57
N TYR A 112 -1.49 6.37 4.69
CA TYR A 112 -0.05 6.40 4.91
C TYR A 112 0.67 5.68 3.78
N GLN A 113 1.91 6.10 3.56
CA GLN A 113 2.79 5.50 2.58
C GLN A 113 4.07 4.95 3.22
N MET A 114 4.53 3.82 2.69
CA MET A 114 5.87 3.28 2.91
C MET A 114 6.57 3.23 1.55
N THR A 115 7.62 4.02 1.37
CA THR A 115 8.26 4.24 0.06
C THR A 115 9.10 3.08 -0.44
N GLY A 116 9.65 2.27 0.47
CA GLY A 116 10.36 1.03 0.17
C GLY A 116 9.53 -0.19 0.54
N ALA A 117 8.80 -0.75 -0.42
CA ALA A 117 8.10 -2.02 -0.28
C ALA A 117 8.69 -3.03 -1.29
N GLY A 118 7.90 -3.46 -2.29
CA GLY A 118 8.34 -4.42 -3.30
C GLY A 118 9.63 -4.02 -4.03
N ILE A 119 9.95 -2.72 -4.11
CA ILE A 119 11.21 -2.25 -4.71
C ILE A 119 12.45 -2.70 -3.92
N CYS A 120 12.37 -2.83 -2.59
CA CYS A 120 13.47 -3.34 -1.78
C CYS A 120 13.69 -4.84 -2.05
N TYR A 121 12.60 -5.59 -2.23
CA TYR A 121 12.69 -7.00 -2.61
C TYR A 121 13.23 -7.18 -4.03
N GLN A 122 12.81 -6.32 -4.96
CA GLN A 122 13.36 -6.24 -6.31
C GLN A 122 14.86 -5.91 -6.28
N TRP A 123 15.29 -4.97 -5.43
CA TRP A 123 16.71 -4.64 -5.30
C TRP A 123 17.53 -5.85 -4.79
N LEU A 124 17.00 -6.62 -3.83
CA LEU A 124 17.65 -7.87 -3.37
C LEU A 124 17.75 -8.91 -4.49
N ARG A 125 16.71 -9.04 -5.32
CA ARG A 125 16.76 -9.87 -6.53
C ARG A 125 17.91 -9.42 -7.45
N ASP A 126 17.94 -8.14 -7.78
CA ASP A 126 18.86 -7.59 -8.77
C ASP A 126 20.32 -7.58 -8.26
N THR A 127 20.53 -7.48 -6.95
CA THR A 127 21.86 -7.33 -6.32
C THR A 127 22.42 -8.62 -5.75
N ILE A 128 21.58 -9.52 -5.22
CA ILE A 128 22.04 -10.76 -4.55
C ILE A 128 21.69 -11.97 -5.41
N TYR A 129 20.45 -12.06 -5.88
CA TYR A 129 19.98 -13.25 -6.62
C TYR A 129 20.60 -13.36 -8.01
N ARG A 130 20.63 -12.27 -8.78
CA ARG A 130 21.17 -12.30 -10.16
C ARG A 130 22.66 -12.62 -10.24
N TYR A 131 23.45 -12.28 -9.22
CA TYR A 131 24.85 -12.72 -9.16
C TYR A 131 24.99 -14.23 -8.99
N ARG A 132 24.02 -14.90 -8.32
CA ARG A 132 23.97 -16.37 -8.26
C ARG A 132 23.51 -17.00 -9.58
N ALA A 133 22.55 -16.38 -10.27
CA ALA A 133 22.02 -16.90 -11.53
C ALA A 133 23.02 -16.82 -12.71
N LEU A 134 24.05 -15.97 -12.62
CA LEU A 134 25.14 -15.95 -13.61
C LEU A 134 25.99 -17.24 -13.60
N GLU A 135 25.91 -18.06 -12.56
CA GLU A 135 26.59 -19.37 -12.47
C GLU A 135 25.77 -20.54 -13.03
N ASP A 136 24.47 -20.35 -13.31
CA ASP A 136 23.56 -21.40 -13.80
C ASP A 136 22.87 -20.96 -15.10
N HIS A 137 23.40 -21.40 -16.25
CA HIS A 137 22.91 -21.06 -17.59
C HIS A 137 21.68 -21.86 -18.04
N SER A 138 20.93 -22.48 -17.12
CA SER A 138 19.74 -23.26 -17.48
C SER A 138 18.55 -22.34 -17.80
N THR A 139 18.12 -22.43 -19.06
CA THR A 139 17.12 -21.59 -19.72
C THR A 139 15.67 -21.97 -19.39
N GLU A 140 15.27 -21.83 -18.13
CA GLU A 140 13.85 -21.67 -17.78
C GLU A 140 13.74 -20.50 -16.81
N ARG A 141 13.18 -19.37 -17.25
CA ARG A 141 12.86 -18.22 -16.40
C ARG A 141 11.73 -18.60 -15.45
N THR A 142 12.05 -19.39 -14.42
CA THR A 142 11.29 -19.42 -13.18
C THR A 142 11.19 -17.98 -12.69
N ASP A 143 10.01 -17.54 -12.21
CA ASP A 143 9.84 -16.20 -11.67
C ASP A 143 10.82 -16.03 -10.49
N ASP A 144 11.90 -15.25 -10.66
CA ASP A 144 12.98 -15.07 -9.67
C ASP A 144 12.40 -14.80 -8.25
N PHE A 145 11.28 -14.10 -8.19
CA PHE A 145 10.59 -13.81 -6.92
C PHE A 145 10.00 -15.04 -6.26
N GLU A 146 9.49 -16.01 -7.01
CA GLU A 146 9.00 -17.28 -6.45
C GLU A 146 10.16 -18.10 -5.89
N MET A 147 11.31 -18.12 -6.57
CA MET A 147 12.51 -18.79 -6.05
C MET A 147 13.02 -18.12 -4.77
N MET A 148 13.07 -16.79 -4.73
CA MET A 148 13.40 -16.06 -3.51
C MET A 148 12.38 -16.32 -2.39
N ASN A 149 11.08 -16.44 -2.71
CA ASN A 149 10.05 -16.80 -1.73
C ASN A 149 10.25 -18.23 -1.19
N VAL A 150 10.64 -19.18 -2.04
CA VAL A 150 10.95 -20.56 -1.63
C VAL A 150 12.13 -20.57 -0.64
N GLU A 151 13.20 -19.84 -0.93
CA GLU A 151 14.34 -19.72 -0.01
C GLU A 151 13.96 -18.99 1.29
N ALA A 152 13.17 -17.92 1.20
CA ALA A 152 12.67 -17.20 2.38
C ALA A 152 11.78 -18.09 3.27
N ASN A 153 10.99 -18.99 2.67
CA ASN A 153 10.11 -19.87 3.40
C ASN A 153 10.85 -20.97 4.18
N LYS A 154 12.09 -21.30 3.80
CA LYS A 154 12.96 -22.21 4.57
C LYS A 154 13.46 -21.56 5.86
N SER A 155 13.50 -20.22 5.91
CA SER A 155 13.84 -19.49 7.12
C SER A 155 12.62 -19.40 8.05
N GLY A 156 12.85 -19.60 9.35
CA GLY A 156 11.80 -19.56 10.38
C GLY A 156 11.42 -18.14 10.80
N VAL A 157 10.53 -18.05 11.79
CA VAL A 157 10.10 -16.79 12.41
C VAL A 157 11.29 -15.96 12.88
N GLY A 158 11.41 -14.73 12.37
CA GLY A 158 12.45 -13.78 12.75
C GLY A 158 13.78 -14.01 12.05
N SER A 159 13.77 -14.74 10.93
CA SER A 159 14.89 -14.78 9.97
C SER A 159 16.25 -15.12 10.58
N ASN A 160 16.30 -16.07 11.51
CA ASN A 160 17.53 -16.38 12.29
C ASN A 160 18.17 -15.13 12.93
N LYS A 161 17.32 -14.28 13.52
CA LYS A 161 17.64 -13.02 14.22
C LYS A 161 18.11 -11.88 13.33
N LEU A 162 17.77 -11.91 12.03
CA LEU A 162 17.97 -10.77 11.14
C LEU A 162 16.80 -9.79 11.21
N ILE A 163 17.12 -8.50 11.25
CA ILE A 163 16.18 -7.40 11.13
C ILE A 163 16.54 -6.59 9.89
N PHE A 164 15.58 -6.43 8.98
CA PHE A 164 15.74 -5.57 7.82
C PHE A 164 14.89 -4.32 7.96
N LEU A 165 15.50 -3.15 7.86
CA LEU A 165 14.81 -1.88 7.76
C LEU A 165 14.63 -1.52 6.27
N PRO A 166 13.40 -1.48 5.72
CA PRO A 166 13.17 -1.34 4.28
C PRO A 166 13.22 0.13 3.78
N TYR A 167 13.99 0.99 4.43
CA TYR A 167 13.95 2.45 4.20
C TYR A 167 14.92 2.92 3.12
N MET A 168 15.13 2.14 2.05
CA MET A 168 16.04 2.49 0.95
C MET A 168 15.59 3.71 0.12
N ARG A 169 14.39 4.23 0.38
CA ARG A 169 13.81 5.45 -0.22
C ARG A 169 13.30 6.43 0.85
N GLY A 170 13.99 6.49 1.99
CA GLY A 170 13.60 7.30 3.13
C GLY A 170 12.40 6.73 3.91
N ILE A 171 12.01 7.44 4.96
CA ILE A 171 10.82 7.19 5.79
C ILE A 171 9.87 8.36 5.63
N TRP A 172 8.59 8.10 5.36
CA TRP A 172 7.57 9.13 5.20
C TRP A 172 6.48 9.08 6.26
N ALA A 173 6.01 7.88 6.61
CA ALA A 173 5.06 7.67 7.71
C ALA A 173 5.72 7.88 9.09
N GLY A 174 5.00 8.47 10.04
CA GLY A 174 5.50 8.76 11.39
C GLY A 174 6.63 9.79 11.39
N LYS A 175 7.76 9.48 12.06
CA LYS A 175 8.95 10.34 12.06
C LYS A 175 9.63 10.30 10.68
N THR A 176 9.19 11.18 9.80
CA THR A 176 9.76 11.36 8.45
C THR A 176 11.26 11.58 8.51
N ASN A 177 12.00 10.85 7.69
CA ASN A 177 13.43 11.01 7.50
C ASN A 177 13.76 10.70 6.04
N PRO A 178 13.95 11.73 5.18
CA PRO A 178 14.26 11.51 3.76
C PRO A 178 15.65 10.89 3.55
N ASP A 179 16.55 11.05 4.50
CA ASP A 179 17.92 10.54 4.46
C ASP A 179 18.05 9.10 4.96
N ALA A 180 16.96 8.50 5.45
CA ALA A 180 16.96 7.13 5.91
C ALA A 180 17.37 6.15 4.80
N ARG A 181 18.05 5.08 5.20
CA ARG A 181 18.60 4.05 4.30
C ARG A 181 18.19 2.64 4.73
N GLY A 182 18.36 1.69 3.82
CA GLY A 182 18.19 0.27 4.14
C GLY A 182 19.23 -0.21 5.14
N VAL A 183 18.82 -1.04 6.10
CA VAL A 183 19.72 -1.64 7.11
C VAL A 183 19.42 -3.12 7.21
N LEU A 184 20.47 -3.94 7.20
CA LEU A 184 20.40 -5.35 7.58
C LEU A 184 21.18 -5.53 8.89
N PHE A 185 20.46 -5.76 9.97
CA PHE A 185 21.00 -5.84 11.33
C PHE A 185 20.96 -7.29 11.85
N GLY A 186 22.02 -7.71 12.55
CA GLY A 186 22.10 -9.02 13.22
C GLY A 186 22.83 -10.13 12.45
N LEU A 187 23.52 -9.82 11.35
CA LEU A 187 24.27 -10.79 10.56
C LEU A 187 25.30 -11.57 11.40
N ASN A 188 25.34 -12.89 11.18
CA ASN A 188 26.36 -13.80 11.66
C ASN A 188 26.69 -14.87 10.59
N LEU A 189 27.75 -15.66 10.82
CA LEU A 189 28.24 -16.65 9.84
C LEU A 189 27.32 -17.84 9.59
N SER A 190 26.27 -18.03 10.40
CA SER A 190 25.27 -19.09 10.19
C SER A 190 24.10 -18.63 9.31
N ASN A 191 23.97 -17.33 9.06
CA ASN A 191 22.91 -16.82 8.21
C ASN A 191 23.14 -17.19 6.74
N ASN A 192 22.04 -17.46 6.04
CA ASN A 192 22.04 -17.75 4.61
C ASN A 192 21.17 -16.76 3.83
N VAL A 193 21.13 -16.89 2.51
CA VAL A 193 20.38 -15.96 1.65
C VAL A 193 18.87 -15.98 1.91
N GLY A 194 18.32 -17.13 2.30
CA GLY A 194 16.91 -17.29 2.65
C GLY A 194 16.56 -16.46 3.87
N ASP A 195 17.46 -16.36 4.85
CA ASP A 195 17.28 -15.48 6.02
C ASP A 195 17.23 -14.00 5.61
N ILE A 196 18.07 -13.60 4.64
CA ILE A 196 18.06 -12.21 4.13
C ILE A 196 16.72 -11.92 3.44
N TYR A 197 16.27 -12.81 2.54
CA TYR A 197 14.99 -12.65 1.85
C TYR A 197 13.81 -12.65 2.81
N ARG A 198 13.80 -13.55 3.81
CA ARG A 198 12.78 -13.60 4.85
C ARG A 198 12.77 -12.30 5.67
N SER A 199 13.95 -11.81 6.07
CA SER A 199 14.06 -10.60 6.89
C SER A 199 13.53 -9.38 6.16
N ALA A 200 13.69 -9.32 4.83
CA ALA A 200 13.13 -8.25 4.02
C ALA A 200 11.60 -8.26 4.03
N ILE A 201 10.98 -9.42 3.83
CA ILE A 201 9.51 -9.57 3.88
C ILE A 201 8.98 -9.23 5.28
N GLU A 202 9.62 -9.75 6.32
CA GLU A 202 9.29 -9.44 7.72
C GLU A 202 9.45 -7.94 8.01
N GLY A 203 10.53 -7.30 7.55
CA GLY A 203 10.78 -5.86 7.69
C GLY A 203 9.70 -4.98 7.05
N MET A 204 9.23 -5.34 5.86
CA MET A 204 8.11 -4.65 5.21
C MET A 204 6.80 -4.88 5.95
N ALA A 205 6.54 -6.10 6.44
CA ALA A 205 5.38 -6.40 7.26
C ALA A 205 5.40 -5.67 8.61
N PHE A 206 6.56 -5.48 9.23
CA PHE A 206 6.72 -4.63 10.41
C PHE A 206 6.43 -3.16 10.11
N GLY A 207 6.87 -2.64 8.96
CA GLY A 207 6.51 -1.29 8.51
C GLY A 207 4.99 -1.11 8.31
N ILE A 208 4.32 -2.12 7.75
CA ILE A 208 2.85 -2.14 7.63
C ILE A 208 2.20 -2.17 9.01
N LYS A 209 2.71 -3.01 9.93
CA LYS A 209 2.22 -3.04 11.31
C LYS A 209 2.37 -1.69 12.01
N GLU A 210 3.48 -0.98 11.80
CA GLU A 210 3.66 0.34 12.38
C GLU A 210 2.63 1.35 11.87
N ILE A 211 2.32 1.29 10.56
CA ILE A 211 1.26 2.10 9.98
C ILE A 211 -0.11 1.73 10.59
N MET A 212 -0.39 0.43 10.78
CA MET A 212 -1.61 -0.03 11.46
C MET A 212 -1.71 0.48 12.89
N ASP A 213 -0.63 0.37 13.67
CA ASP A 213 -0.59 0.84 15.05
C ASP A 213 -0.83 2.36 15.12
N SER A 214 -0.32 3.11 14.13
CA SER A 214 -0.57 4.55 14.00
C SER A 214 -2.05 4.86 13.74
N PHE A 215 -2.73 4.07 12.90
CA PHE A 215 -4.18 4.18 12.70
C PHE A 215 -4.98 3.78 13.94
N ASP A 216 -4.58 2.72 14.63
CA ASP A 216 -5.23 2.26 15.86
C ASP A 216 -5.19 3.35 16.95
N ASN A 217 -4.05 4.02 17.11
CA ASN A 217 -3.88 5.15 18.03
C ASN A 217 -4.79 6.34 17.71
N LEU A 218 -5.17 6.51 16.44
CA LEU A 218 -6.13 7.52 15.97
C LEU A 218 -7.59 7.04 16.06
N GLY A 219 -7.83 5.82 16.55
CA GLY A 219 -9.16 5.23 16.69
C GLY A 219 -9.67 4.49 15.44
N TYR A 220 -8.83 4.30 14.42
CA TYR A 220 -9.17 3.57 13.20
C TYR A 220 -8.58 2.17 13.25
N SER A 221 -9.35 1.21 13.76
CA SER A 221 -8.92 -0.20 13.84
C SER A 221 -9.75 -1.10 12.93
N SER A 222 -9.18 -2.24 12.55
CA SER A 222 -9.85 -3.27 11.76
C SER A 222 -9.30 -4.64 12.10
N LYS A 223 -10.18 -5.64 12.22
CA LYS A 223 -9.75 -7.03 12.42
C LYS A 223 -9.19 -7.67 11.13
N GLN A 224 -9.44 -7.04 9.99
CA GLN A 224 -9.11 -7.55 8.68
C GLN A 224 -8.41 -6.48 7.84
N VAL A 225 -7.56 -6.92 6.94
CA VAL A 225 -6.91 -6.04 5.96
C VAL A 225 -6.94 -6.70 4.59
N THR A 226 -7.46 -5.97 3.61
CA THR A 226 -7.40 -6.42 2.21
C THR A 226 -6.03 -6.09 1.64
N VAL A 227 -5.32 -7.08 1.10
CA VAL A 227 -4.02 -6.87 0.48
C VAL A 227 -4.15 -6.98 -1.04
N ILE A 228 -3.81 -5.90 -1.73
CA ILE A 228 -3.75 -5.82 -3.20
C ILE A 228 -2.31 -5.49 -3.65
N GLY A 229 -2.05 -5.44 -4.95
CA GLY A 229 -0.75 -5.21 -5.53
C GLY A 229 0.03 -6.48 -5.86
N GLY A 230 1.21 -6.31 -6.47
CA GLY A 230 2.01 -7.44 -6.99
C GLY A 230 2.44 -8.43 -5.91
N CYS A 231 2.78 -7.94 -4.71
CA CYS A 231 3.20 -8.80 -3.60
C CYS A 231 2.05 -9.63 -3.01
N ALA A 232 0.79 -9.21 -3.20
CA ALA A 232 -0.40 -9.92 -2.71
C ALA A 232 -0.53 -11.33 -3.31
N LYS A 233 0.03 -11.56 -4.52
CA LYS A 233 0.02 -12.88 -5.17
C LYS A 233 0.69 -13.95 -4.30
N SER A 234 1.75 -13.58 -3.57
CA SER A 234 2.50 -14.54 -2.76
C SER A 234 1.78 -14.85 -1.45
N LYS A 235 1.43 -16.12 -1.25
CA LYS A 235 0.80 -16.59 0.00
C LYS A 235 1.74 -16.41 1.21
N LEU A 236 3.06 -16.52 1.01
CA LEU A 236 4.05 -16.27 2.06
C LEU A 236 3.94 -14.84 2.59
N TRP A 237 3.88 -13.85 1.70
CA TRP A 237 3.76 -12.44 2.10
C TRP A 237 2.47 -12.19 2.88
N ARG A 238 1.34 -12.70 2.37
CA ARG A 238 0.04 -12.56 3.04
C ARG A 238 0.04 -13.21 4.41
N GLN A 239 0.60 -14.40 4.56
CA GLN A 239 0.70 -15.09 5.85
C GLN A 239 1.63 -14.33 6.82
N LEU A 240 2.76 -13.80 6.36
CA LEU A 240 3.68 -13.04 7.21
C LEU A 240 3.06 -11.74 7.71
N ILE A 241 2.30 -11.04 6.86
CA ILE A 241 1.54 -9.86 7.27
C ILE A 241 0.50 -10.26 8.31
N ALA A 242 -0.25 -11.36 8.11
CA ALA A 242 -1.23 -11.83 9.08
C ALA A 242 -0.59 -12.14 10.43
N ASP A 243 0.47 -12.97 10.44
CA ASP A 243 1.18 -13.35 11.65
C ASP A 243 1.78 -12.14 12.38
N ILE A 244 2.37 -11.19 11.67
CA ILE A 244 3.00 -10.01 12.30
C ILE A 244 1.95 -9.03 12.83
N THR A 245 0.92 -8.73 12.03
CA THR A 245 -0.09 -7.72 12.38
C THR A 245 -1.15 -8.24 13.35
N GLY A 246 -1.36 -9.56 13.41
CA GLY A 246 -2.44 -10.18 14.19
C GLY A 246 -3.82 -10.00 13.55
N ARG A 247 -3.87 -9.65 12.26
CA ARG A 247 -5.11 -9.39 11.52
C ARG A 247 -5.30 -10.44 10.43
N GLU A 248 -6.55 -10.71 10.07
CA GLU A 248 -6.84 -11.55 8.91
C GLU A 248 -6.49 -10.79 7.63
N VAL A 249 -5.75 -11.45 6.74
CA VAL A 249 -5.35 -10.86 5.45
C VAL A 249 -6.25 -11.42 4.35
N LEU A 250 -7.09 -10.56 3.78
CA LEU A 250 -8.00 -10.88 2.69
C LEU A 250 -7.29 -10.68 1.35
N CYS A 251 -7.43 -11.65 0.44
CA CYS A 251 -6.92 -11.56 -0.93
C CYS A 251 -8.10 -11.57 -1.91
N PRO A 252 -8.38 -10.44 -2.60
CA PRO A 252 -9.43 -10.40 -3.61
C PRO A 252 -8.98 -11.10 -4.90
N ALA A 253 -9.94 -11.45 -5.76
CA ALA A 253 -9.67 -12.00 -7.09
C ALA A 253 -8.86 -11.02 -7.96
N VAL A 254 -9.16 -9.72 -7.83
CA VAL A 254 -8.52 -8.63 -8.58
C VAL A 254 -7.51 -7.92 -7.67
N ILE A 255 -6.23 -8.31 -7.76
CA ILE A 255 -5.16 -7.72 -6.95
C ILE A 255 -4.36 -6.63 -7.66
N ARG A 256 -4.17 -6.69 -8.99
CA ARG A 256 -3.30 -5.73 -9.71
C ARG A 256 -4.09 -4.55 -10.27
N GLU A 257 -5.31 -4.82 -10.73
CA GLU A 257 -6.17 -3.87 -11.41
C GLU A 257 -7.22 -3.25 -10.47
N ALA A 258 -6.99 -3.29 -9.15
CA ALA A 258 -7.94 -2.77 -8.15
C ALA A 258 -8.27 -1.29 -8.37
N GLY A 259 -7.32 -0.47 -8.85
CA GLY A 259 -7.60 0.92 -9.23
C GLY A 259 -8.61 1.01 -10.38
N SER A 260 -8.41 0.24 -11.45
CA SER A 260 -9.35 0.17 -12.58
C SER A 260 -10.71 -0.38 -12.14
N LEU A 261 -10.73 -1.38 -11.26
CA LEU A 261 -11.96 -1.91 -10.67
C LEU A 261 -12.72 -0.82 -9.89
N GLY A 262 -12.03 -0.06 -9.04
CA GLY A 262 -12.64 1.04 -8.31
C GLY A 262 -13.16 2.17 -9.21
N ALA A 263 -12.47 2.48 -10.30
CA ALA A 263 -12.96 3.42 -11.31
C ALA A 263 -14.22 2.88 -12.01
N SER A 264 -14.25 1.59 -12.35
CA SER A 264 -15.42 0.94 -12.96
C SER A 264 -16.62 0.91 -12.00
N ILE A 265 -16.39 0.73 -10.70
CA ILE A 265 -17.41 0.84 -9.65
C ILE A 265 -18.00 2.26 -9.64
N ALA A 266 -17.15 3.29 -9.65
CA ALA A 266 -17.61 4.68 -9.68
C ALA A 266 -18.45 4.96 -10.95
N ALA A 267 -18.02 4.44 -12.10
CA ALA A 267 -18.74 4.55 -13.36
C ALA A 267 -20.11 3.86 -13.29
N ALA A 268 -20.16 2.62 -12.82
CA ALA A 268 -21.39 1.84 -12.71
C ALA A 268 -22.42 2.48 -11.77
N ILE A 269 -21.97 3.12 -10.70
CA ILE A 269 -22.85 3.94 -9.83
C ILE A 269 -23.32 5.19 -10.57
N GLY A 270 -22.41 5.88 -11.27
CA GLY A 270 -22.74 7.12 -11.99
C GLY A 270 -23.79 6.94 -13.08
N VAL A 271 -23.83 5.77 -13.72
CA VAL A 271 -24.85 5.43 -14.73
C VAL A 271 -26.06 4.66 -14.15
N GLY A 272 -26.12 4.45 -12.84
CA GLY A 272 -27.23 3.77 -12.17
C GLY A 272 -27.32 2.26 -12.40
N MET A 273 -26.22 1.60 -12.77
CA MET A 273 -26.15 0.13 -12.86
C MET A 273 -26.02 -0.54 -11.49
N ILE A 274 -25.59 0.20 -10.47
CA ILE A 274 -25.47 -0.24 -9.09
C ILE A 274 -26.11 0.81 -8.19
N ASP A 275 -27.03 0.37 -7.32
CA ASP A 275 -27.81 1.26 -6.47
C ASP A 275 -26.98 1.85 -5.31
N SER A 276 -25.98 1.11 -4.81
CA SER A 276 -25.18 1.54 -3.67
C SER A 276 -23.73 1.04 -3.70
N LEU A 277 -22.87 1.75 -2.98
CA LEU A 277 -21.49 1.32 -2.76
C LEU A 277 -21.39 0.09 -1.85
N ASP A 278 -22.43 -0.26 -1.10
CA ASP A 278 -22.45 -1.50 -0.31
C ASP A 278 -22.56 -2.75 -1.19
N ASP A 279 -23.16 -2.61 -2.39
CA ASP A 279 -23.19 -3.68 -3.39
C ASP A 279 -21.82 -3.98 -3.99
N THR A 280 -20.82 -3.11 -3.78
CA THR A 280 -19.44 -3.37 -4.25
C THR A 280 -18.82 -4.60 -3.60
N LYS A 281 -19.28 -4.99 -2.41
CA LYS A 281 -18.90 -6.27 -1.77
C LYS A 281 -19.31 -7.48 -2.60
N LYS A 282 -20.32 -7.36 -3.47
CA LYS A 282 -20.72 -8.41 -4.41
C LYS A 282 -19.82 -8.47 -5.64
N ILE A 283 -19.11 -7.38 -5.94
CA ILE A 283 -18.20 -7.24 -7.09
C ILE A 283 -16.78 -7.69 -6.70
N ILE A 284 -16.39 -7.43 -5.46
CA ILE A 284 -15.05 -7.71 -4.95
C ILE A 284 -15.08 -9.09 -4.30
N GLU A 285 -14.85 -10.12 -5.10
CA GLU A 285 -14.74 -11.49 -4.65
C GLU A 285 -13.44 -11.71 -3.86
N ILE A 286 -13.56 -12.21 -2.63
CA ILE A 286 -12.41 -12.66 -1.82
C ILE A 286 -12.15 -14.14 -2.13
N VAL A 287 -10.96 -14.44 -2.66
CA VAL A 287 -10.61 -15.78 -3.14
C VAL A 287 -9.76 -16.58 -2.16
N ASP A 288 -9.09 -15.91 -1.22
CA ASP A 288 -8.24 -16.56 -0.22
C ASP A 288 -8.08 -15.66 1.01
N VAL A 289 -7.92 -16.29 2.19
CA VAL A 289 -7.74 -15.60 3.47
C VAL A 289 -6.56 -16.22 4.20
N SER A 290 -5.65 -15.38 4.67
CA SER A 290 -4.56 -15.80 5.57
C SER A 290 -4.90 -15.39 7.00
N TYR A 291 -5.09 -16.39 7.86
CA TYR A 291 -5.40 -16.18 9.27
C TYR A 291 -4.11 -16.08 10.08
N PRO A 292 -4.04 -15.18 11.09
CA PRO A 292 -2.86 -15.07 11.93
C PRO A 292 -2.62 -16.37 12.71
N ASN A 293 -1.38 -16.83 12.73
CA ASN A 293 -0.95 -17.88 13.66
C ASN A 293 -0.56 -17.23 15.00
N GLU A 294 -1.33 -17.49 16.06
CA GLU A 294 -1.15 -16.88 17.39
C GLU A 294 0.25 -17.14 18.00
N GLU A 295 0.83 -18.32 17.78
CA GLU A 295 2.16 -18.65 18.27
C GLU A 295 3.22 -17.81 17.56
N ASN A 296 3.12 -17.70 16.23
CA ASN A 296 4.00 -16.85 15.44
C ASN A 296 3.80 -15.37 15.79
N HIS A 297 2.56 -14.92 15.95
CA HIS A 297 2.24 -13.54 16.32
C HIS A 297 2.93 -13.16 17.62
N THR A 298 2.82 -14.00 18.64
CA THR A 298 3.48 -13.81 19.94
C THR A 298 5.01 -13.72 19.80
N LYS A 299 5.62 -14.54 18.93
CA LYS A 299 7.05 -14.47 18.64
C LYS A 299 7.42 -13.18 17.89
N TYR A 300 6.64 -12.78 16.89
CA TYR A 300 6.87 -11.57 16.10
C TYR A 300 6.75 -10.30 16.92
N GLN A 301 5.90 -10.24 17.96
CA GLN A 301 5.85 -9.07 18.85
C GLN A 301 7.23 -8.75 19.48
N LYS A 302 8.02 -9.78 19.80
CA LYS A 302 9.39 -9.58 20.32
C LYS A 302 10.31 -8.99 19.27
N TYR A 303 10.25 -9.49 18.04
CA TYR A 303 11.04 -8.95 16.92
C TYR A 303 10.59 -7.56 16.49
N TYR A 304 9.30 -7.27 16.55
CA TYR A 304 8.74 -5.95 16.25
C TYR A 304 9.26 -4.88 17.20
N ASN A 305 9.35 -5.19 18.50
CA ASN A 305 9.95 -4.27 19.46
C ASN A 305 11.43 -3.97 19.13
N VAL A 306 12.20 -5.00 18.75
CA VAL A 306 13.59 -4.82 18.31
C VAL A 306 13.66 -4.02 17.00
N PHE A 307 12.73 -4.25 16.06
CA PHE A 307 12.64 -3.48 14.81
C PHE A 307 12.41 -1.98 15.09
N LEU A 308 11.46 -1.63 15.95
CA LEU A 308 11.17 -0.25 16.33
C LEU A 308 12.38 0.41 17.02
N GLU A 309 13.02 -0.30 17.95
CA GLU A 309 14.21 0.20 18.64
C GLU A 309 15.38 0.40 17.67
N THR A 310 15.61 -0.57 16.77
CA THR A 310 16.65 -0.50 15.73
C THR A 310 16.42 0.73 14.87
N LYS A 311 15.21 0.91 14.34
CA LYS A 311 14.85 2.07 13.53
C LYS A 311 15.11 3.39 14.27
N SER A 312 14.67 3.48 15.52
CA SER A 312 14.85 4.68 16.35
C SER A 312 16.34 5.02 16.53
N ARG A 313 17.17 4.03 16.84
CA ARG A 313 18.62 4.21 17.02
C ARG A 313 19.35 4.62 15.74
N PHE A 314 18.91 4.14 14.57
CA PHE A 314 19.51 4.50 13.29
C PHE A 314 19.05 5.85 12.75
N ASN A 315 17.89 6.37 13.17
CA ASN A 315 17.33 7.59 12.60
C ASN A 315 18.33 8.76 12.61
N ASP A 316 18.92 9.04 13.78
CA ASP A 316 19.84 10.17 13.94
C ASP A 316 21.20 9.90 13.28
N LEU A 317 21.55 8.62 13.07
CA LEU A 317 22.75 8.24 12.34
C LEU A 317 22.61 8.47 10.84
N PHE A 318 21.41 8.33 10.27
CA PHE A 318 21.17 8.62 8.86
C PHE A 318 21.38 10.11 8.55
N GLU A 319 20.90 10.99 9.43
CA GLU A 319 21.11 12.44 9.31
C GLU A 319 22.59 12.80 9.40
N LYS A 320 23.32 12.19 10.34
CA LYS A 320 24.79 12.37 10.41
C LYS A 320 25.51 11.86 9.17
N LEU A 321 25.10 10.69 8.66
CA LEU A 321 25.68 10.09 7.45
C LEU A 321 25.45 10.96 6.21
N ALA A 322 24.29 11.60 6.09
CA ALA A 322 23.96 12.49 4.97
C ALA A 322 24.82 13.78 4.96
N ASN A 323 25.35 14.17 6.12
CA ASN A 323 26.18 15.36 6.27
C ASN A 323 27.70 15.08 6.17
N ILE A 324 28.11 13.85 5.83
CA ILE A 324 29.52 13.53 5.59
C ILE A 324 29.90 13.98 4.17
N GLU A 325 30.96 14.79 4.07
CA GLU A 325 31.58 15.23 2.81
C GLU A 325 32.30 14.11 2.05
#